data_AF-A0A328MZZ9-F1
#
_entry.id   AF-A0A328MZZ9-F1
#
_cell.length_a   1.000
_cell.length_b   1.000
_cell.length_c   1.000
_cell.angle_alpha   90.00
_cell.angle_beta   90.00
_cell.angle_gamma   90.00
#
_symmetry.space_group_name_H-M   'P 1'
#
loop_
_entity.id
_entity.type
_entity.pdbx_description
1 polymer ?
#
loop_
_entity_poly.entity_id
_entity_poly.type
_entity_poly.pdbx_seq_one_letter_code
_entity_poly.pdbx_strand_id
1 'polypeptide(L)' 'MTTHGPVLPIWSCRGCDAPWPCRTRQRELRAEFDDAPISLALYLGAQLVRASEDLTWVPAGALHRRFLGWLR' A
#
# COMPACT_ATOMS: atom_id res chain seq x y z
N MET A 1 -14.76 2.47 -7.16
CA MET A 1 -13.70 3.21 -6.44
C MET A 1 -13.73 2.78 -4.99
N THR A 2 -12.63 2.26 -4.44
CA THR A 2 -12.62 1.89 -3.03
C THR A 2 -12.46 3.13 -2.16
N THR A 3 -13.21 3.20 -1.07
CA THR A 3 -13.14 4.31 -0.11
C THR A 3 -11.74 4.41 0.51
N HIS A 4 -11.00 3.30 0.56
CA HIS A 4 -9.68 3.18 1.18
C HIS A 4 -8.49 3.45 0.24
N GLY A 5 -8.59 4.46 -0.63
CA GLY A 5 -7.48 4.93 -1.47
C GLY A 5 -6.41 5.72 -0.69
N PRO A 6 -5.20 5.92 -1.26
CA PRO A 6 -4.16 6.74 -0.66
C PRO A 6 -4.49 8.24 -0.79
N VAL A 7 -4.12 9.01 0.22
CA VAL A 7 -4.03 10.48 0.18
C VAL A 7 -2.56 10.84 0.05
N LEU A 8 -2.18 11.39 -1.09
CA LEU A 8 -0.80 11.81 -1.39
C LEU A 8 -0.58 13.27 -0.96
N PRO A 9 0.65 13.68 -0.61
CA PRO A 9 1.87 12.87 -0.50
C PRO A 9 2.05 12.23 0.89
N ILE A 10 1.06 12.30 1.78
CA ILE A 10 1.17 11.82 3.17
C ILE A 10 1.05 10.28 3.27
N TRP A 11 0.49 9.67 2.22
CA TRP A 11 0.16 8.26 2.14
C TRP A 11 -0.75 7.78 3.28
N SER A 12 -1.64 8.62 3.79
CA SER A 12 -2.73 8.16 4.68
C SER A 12 -3.86 7.53 3.85
N CYS A 13 -4.73 6.77 4.50
CA CYS A 13 -5.88 6.16 3.86
C CYS A 13 -7.08 7.11 3.92
N ARG A 14 -7.69 7.44 2.78
CA ARG A 14 -8.86 8.33 2.70
C ARG A 14 -10.06 7.85 3.54
N GLY A 15 -10.22 6.55 3.70
CA GLY A 15 -11.39 5.97 4.37
C GLY A 15 -11.28 5.85 5.89
N CYS A 16 -10.07 5.91 6.45
CA CYS A 16 -9.88 5.67 7.89
C CYS A 16 -8.66 6.35 8.51
N ASP A 17 -7.97 7.23 7.77
CA ASP A 17 -6.79 8.01 8.15
C ASP A 17 -5.54 7.21 8.59
N ALA A 18 -5.66 5.88 8.71
CA ALA A 18 -4.55 4.98 8.97
C ALA A 18 -3.52 5.01 7.81
N PRO A 19 -2.26 4.58 8.06
CA PRO A 19 -1.26 4.47 7.00
C PRO A 19 -1.74 3.59 5.85
N TRP A 20 -1.75 4.11 4.62
CA TRP A 20 -2.08 3.35 3.42
C TRP A 20 -0.91 2.44 3.00
N PRO A 21 -1.11 1.14 2.65
CA PRO A 21 -2.39 0.43 2.61
C PRO A 21 -2.86 0.05 4.02
N CYS A 22 -4.04 0.54 4.41
CA CYS A 22 -4.65 0.18 5.69
C CYS A 22 -5.20 -1.26 5.64
N ARG A 23 -5.51 -1.88 6.80
CA ARG A 23 -5.99 -3.27 6.86
C ARG A 23 -7.16 -3.56 5.92
N THR A 24 -8.13 -2.65 5.80
CA THR A 24 -9.25 -2.80 4.85
C THR A 24 -8.75 -2.83 3.42
N ARG A 25 -7.91 -1.86 3.01
CA ARG A 25 -7.35 -1.86 1.65
C ARG A 25 -6.51 -3.09 1.36
N GLN A 26 -5.77 -3.61 2.33
CA GLN A 26 -5.01 -4.85 2.16
C GLN A 26 -5.92 -6.07 1.88
N ARG A 27 -7.14 -6.10 2.44
CA ARG A 27 -8.12 -7.16 2.15
C ARG A 27 -8.75 -6.96 0.78
N GLU A 28 -9.16 -5.73 0.46
CA GLU A 28 -9.70 -5.38 -0.86
C GLU A 28 -8.70 -5.72 -1.98
N LEU A 29 -7.44 -5.33 -1.81
CA LEU A 29 -6.38 -5.63 -2.79
C LEU A 29 -6.13 -7.13 -2.95
N ARG A 30 -6.26 -7.93 -1.89
CA ARG A 30 -6.18 -9.39 -2.02
C ARG A 30 -7.34 -9.94 -2.82
N ALA A 31 -8.57 -9.50 -2.53
CA ALA A 31 -9.75 -9.93 -3.26
C ALA A 31 -9.74 -9.46 -4.73
N GLU A 32 -9.26 -8.24 -5.01
CA GLU A 32 -9.12 -7.69 -6.37
C GLU A 32 -8.12 -8.48 -7.21
N PHE A 33 -7.12 -9.11 -6.59
CA PHE A 33 -6.02 -9.81 -7.26
C PHE A 33 -5.94 -11.30 -6.87
N ASP A 34 -7.06 -11.92 -6.48
CA ASP A 34 -7.09 -13.29 -5.93
C ASP A 34 -6.41 -14.30 -6.88
N ASP A 35 -6.68 -14.19 -8.18
CA ASP A 35 -6.08 -15.02 -9.24
C ASP A 35 -4.76 -14.46 -9.81
N ALA A 36 -4.25 -13.35 -9.26
CA ALA A 36 -3.10 -12.62 -9.81
C ALA A 36 -2.13 -12.08 -8.72
N PRO A 37 -1.57 -12.94 -7.84
CA PRO A 37 -0.73 -12.51 -6.72
C PRO A 37 0.57 -11.79 -7.15
N ILE A 38 1.13 -12.16 -8.30
CA ILE A 38 2.30 -11.48 -8.87
C ILE A 38 1.94 -10.04 -9.27
N SER A 39 0.78 -9.85 -9.90
CA SER A 39 0.29 -8.52 -10.28
C SER A 39 0.05 -7.63 -9.05
N LEU A 40 -0.45 -8.20 -7.94
CA LEU A 40 -0.56 -7.49 -6.67
C LEU A 40 0.81 -7.04 -6.13
N ALA A 41 1.81 -7.92 -6.17
CA ALA A 41 3.17 -7.60 -5.73
C ALA A 41 3.80 -6.49 -6.60
N LEU A 42 3.61 -6.54 -7.93
CA LEU A 42 4.08 -5.50 -8.84
C LEU A 42 3.39 -4.16 -8.58
N TYR A 43 2.06 -4.16 -8.40
CA TYR A 43 1.30 -2.97 -8.05
C TYR A 43 1.82 -2.34 -6.75
N LEU A 44 1.97 -3.13 -5.69
CA LEU A 44 2.48 -2.61 -4.40
C LEU A 44 3.96 -2.21 -4.45
N GLY A 45 4.76 -2.85 -5.29
CA GLY A 45 6.14 -2.46 -5.56
C GLY A 45 6.23 -1.08 -6.21
N ALA A 46 5.40 -0.81 -7.22
CA ALA A 46 5.31 0.53 -7.82
C ALA A 46 4.85 1.59 -6.80
N GLN A 47 3.87 1.25 -5.96
CA GLN A 47 3.41 2.16 -4.91
C GLN A 47 4.47 2.40 -3.82
N LEU A 48 5.27 1.39 -3.47
CA LEU A 48 6.41 1.54 -2.55
C LEU A 48 7.44 2.54 -3.09
N VAL A 49 7.81 2.45 -4.38
CA VAL A 49 8.77 3.38 -5.00
C VAL A 49 8.26 4.82 -4.89
N ARG A 50 7.01 5.06 -5.30
CA ARG A 50 6.38 6.40 -5.17
C ARG A 50 6.31 6.87 -3.73
N ALA A 51 5.98 5.99 -2.78
CA ALA A 51 5.94 6.34 -1.37
C ALA A 51 7.32 6.67 -0.80
N SER A 52 8.37 6.07 -1.34
CA SER A 52 9.75 6.34 -0.93
C SER A 52 10.25 7.71 -1.41
N GLU A 53 9.71 8.20 -2.52
CA GLU A 53 9.95 9.56 -3.02
C GLU A 53 9.25 10.62 -2.13
N ASP A 54 8.02 10.34 -1.70
CA ASP A 54 7.24 11.28 -0.87
C ASP A 54 7.64 11.25 0.62
N LEU A 55 7.98 10.06 1.15
CA LEU A 55 8.23 9.83 2.57
C LEU A 55 9.73 9.61 2.86
N THR A 56 10.57 10.52 2.38
CA THR A 56 12.05 10.40 2.43
C THR A 56 12.64 10.26 3.84
N TRP A 57 11.89 10.68 4.88
CA TRP A 57 12.28 10.55 6.28
C TRP A 57 11.92 9.18 6.90
N VAL A 58 11.14 8.35 6.21
CA VAL A 58 10.74 7.03 6.71
C VAL A 58 11.78 5.98 6.28
N PRO A 59 12.32 5.17 7.21
CA PRO A 59 13.28 4.13 6.85
C PRO A 59 12.74 3.15 5.81
N ALA A 60 13.56 2.83 4.79
CA ALA A 60 13.17 1.94 3.69
C ALA A 60 12.61 0.58 4.17
N GLY A 61 13.21 0.00 5.23
CA GLY A 61 12.71 -1.24 5.83
C GLY A 61 11.30 -1.13 6.42
N ALA A 62 10.92 0.05 6.94
CA ALA A 62 9.57 0.29 7.44
C ALA A 62 8.57 0.41 6.28
N LEU A 63 8.93 1.09 5.19
CA LEU A 63 8.11 1.14 3.97
C LEU A 63 7.96 -0.26 3.35
N HIS A 64 9.04 -1.03 3.23
CA HIS A 64 8.99 -2.40 2.72
C HIS A 64 8.01 -3.27 3.51
N ARG A 65 8.10 -3.28 4.85
CA ARG A 65 7.16 -4.03 5.70
C ARG A 65 5.72 -3.56 5.55
N ARG A 66 5.49 -2.25 5.40
CA ARG A 66 4.17 -1.65 5.24
C ARG A 66 3.48 -2.06 3.93
N PHE A 67 4.22 -2.02 2.81
CA PHE A 67 3.66 -2.30 1.49
C PHE A 67 3.67 -3.79 1.14
N LEU A 68 4.77 -4.50 1.43
CA LEU A 68 4.99 -5.88 0.97
C LEU A 68 4.97 -6.92 2.10
N GLY A 69 5.09 -6.50 3.36
CA GLY A 69 5.25 -7.41 4.50
C GLY A 69 4.05 -8.32 4.81
N TRP A 70 2.90 -8.09 4.17
CA TRP A 70 1.67 -8.84 4.35
C TRP A 70 1.25 -9.67 3.12
N LEU A 71 2.08 -9.73 2.08
CA LEU A 71 1.85 -10.53 0.85
C LEU A 71 2.16 -12.03 1.01
N ARG A 72 2.35 -12.49 2.26
CA ARG A 72 2.56 -13.91 2.59
C ARG A 72 1.27 -14.55 3.03
#